data_AF-A0AAW4WU01-F1
#
_entry.id   AF-A0AAW4WU01-F1
#
_cell.length_a   1.000
_cell.length_b   1.000
_cell.length_c   1.000
_cell.angle_alpha   90.00
_cell.angle_beta   90.00
_cell.angle_gamma   90.00
#
_symmetry.space_group_name_H-M   'P 1'
#
loop_
_entity.id
_entity.type
_entity.pdbx_description
1 polymer ?
#
loop_
_entity_poly.entity_id
_entity_poly.type
_entity_poly.pdbx_seq_one_letter_code
_entity_poly.pdbx_strand_id
1 'polypeptide(L)' 'KRANIHKHITFHCARHSFITNIMANGANIKTAASLAGHSTTRHTEKYVHIIDELKQKAVDSLPDIIVNYK' A
#
# COMPACT_ATOMS: atom_id res chain seq x y z
N LYS A 1 25.76 2.19 -1.01
CA LYS A 1 25.23 3.44 -0.39
C LYS A 1 25.12 4.58 -1.44
N ARG A 2 24.42 4.36 -2.57
CA ARG A 2 24.25 5.39 -3.62
C ARG A 2 22.98 6.23 -3.42
N ALA A 3 21.95 5.65 -2.80
CA ALA A 3 20.66 6.30 -2.53
C ALA A 3 20.62 7.11 -1.21
N ASN A 4 21.76 7.25 -0.52
CA ASN A 4 21.85 7.95 0.78
C ASN A 4 20.87 7.46 1.88
N ILE A 5 20.47 6.18 1.83
CA ILE A 5 19.60 5.57 2.85
C ILE A 5 20.49 4.96 3.95
N HIS A 6 20.38 5.49 5.16
CA HIS A 6 21.12 5.01 6.34
C HIS A 6 20.42 3.87 7.09
N LYS A 7 19.16 3.59 6.75
CA LYS A 7 18.41 2.48 7.33
C LYS A 7 18.99 1.14 6.83
N HIS A 8 19.00 0.13 7.70
CA HIS A 8 19.37 -1.22 7.31
C HIS A 8 18.28 -1.81 6.40
N ILE A 9 18.58 -1.94 5.11
CA ILE A 9 17.65 -2.49 4.11
C ILE A 9 18.01 -3.95 3.88
N THR A 10 17.05 -4.84 4.12
CA THR A 10 17.16 -6.27 3.82
C THR A 10 16.20 -6.65 2.69
N PHE A 11 16.32 -7.86 2.16
CA PHE A 11 15.36 -8.43 1.21
C PHE A 11 13.93 -8.44 1.76
N HIS A 12 13.77 -8.60 3.08
CA HIS A 12 12.47 -8.50 3.73
C HIS A 12 11.86 -7.10 3.56
N CYS A 13 12.64 -6.03 3.70
CA CYS A 13 12.15 -4.67 3.46
C CYS A 13 11.68 -4.47 2.01
N ALA A 14 12.44 -4.96 1.03
CA ALA A 14 12.05 -4.88 -0.38
C ALA A 14 10.73 -5.62 -0.65
N ARG A 15 10.54 -6.79 -0.05
CA ARG A 15 9.30 -7.56 -0.16
C ARG A 15 8.10 -6.86 0.47
N HIS A 16 8.31 -6.17 1.60
CA HIS A 16 7.29 -5.33 2.22
C HIS A 16 6.88 -4.16 1.32
N SER A 17 7.86 -3.49 0.70
CA SER A 17 7.61 -2.42 -0.26
C SER A 17 6.85 -2.91 -1.49
N PHE A 18 7.21 -4.08 -2.04
CA PHE A 18 6.52 -4.69 -3.17
C PHE A 18 5.05 -4.97 -2.87
N ILE A 19 4.76 -5.62 -1.74
CA ILE A 19 3.39 -5.92 -1.31
C ILE A 19 2.56 -4.64 -1.17
N THR A 20 3.10 -3.63 -0.47
CA THR A 20 2.44 -2.34 -0.26
C THR A 20 2.12 -1.65 -1.59
N ASN A 21 3.07 -1.66 -2.52
CA ASN A 21 2.89 -1.02 -3.84
C ASN A 21 1.84 -1.74 -4.69
N ILE A 22 1.80 -3.07 -4.67
CA ILE A 22 0.79 -3.85 -5.40
C ILE A 22 -0.62 -3.60 -4.86
N MET A 23 -0.78 -3.56 -3.53
CA MET A 23 -2.09 -3.26 -2.94
C MET A 23 -2.50 -1.80 -3.12
N ALA A 24 -1.54 -0.86 -3.12
CA ALA A 24 -1.83 0.55 -3.43
C ALA A 24 -2.34 0.73 -4.86
N ASN A 25 -1.91 -0.11 -5.80
CA ASN A 25 -2.42 -0.16 -7.17
C ASN A 25 -3.77 -0.91 -7.30
N GLY A 26 -4.42 -1.26 -6.19
CA GLY A 26 -5.76 -1.86 -6.19
C GLY A 26 -5.79 -3.39 -6.25
N ALA A 27 -4.65 -4.06 -6.11
CA ALA A 27 -4.66 -5.53 -6.03
C ALA A 27 -5.25 -6.03 -4.70
N ASN A 28 -6.01 -7.13 -4.78
CA ASN A 28 -6.59 -7.78 -3.61
C ASN A 28 -5.52 -8.44 -2.73
N ILE A 29 -5.79 -8.58 -1.42
CA ILE A 29 -4.90 -9.21 -0.43
C ILE A 29 -4.47 -10.63 -0.84
N LYS A 30 -5.39 -11.43 -1.40
CA LYS A 30 -5.07 -12.78 -1.90
C LYS A 30 -4.09 -12.72 -3.05
N THR A 31 -4.30 -11.82 -4.00
CA THR A 31 -3.41 -11.62 -5.15
C THR A 31 -2.02 -11.16 -4.69
N ALA A 32 -1.96 -10.16 -3.81
CA ALA A 32 -0.69 -9.67 -3.26
C ALA A 32 0.06 -10.75 -2.45
N ALA A 33 -0.67 -11.56 -1.67
CA ALA A 33 -0.09 -12.68 -0.92
C ALA A 33 0.49 -13.76 -1.86
N SER A 34 -0.27 -14.15 -2.88
CA SER A 34 0.18 -15.13 -3.88
C SER A 34 1.41 -14.63 -4.65
N LEU A 35 1.40 -13.37 -5.09
CA LEU A 35 2.53 -12.77 -5.82
C LEU A 35 3.79 -12.64 -4.96
N ALA A 36 3.62 -12.42 -3.66
CA ALA A 36 4.75 -12.39 -2.73
C ALA A 36 5.24 -13.80 -2.34
N GLY A 37 4.54 -14.87 -2.73
CA GLY A 37 4.85 -16.25 -2.33
C GLY A 37 4.53 -16.55 -0.86
N HIS A 38 3.57 -15.83 -0.25
CA HIS A 38 3.10 -16.15 1.09
C HIS A 38 2.19 -17.38 1.06
N SER A 39 2.56 -18.45 1.77
CA SER A 39 1.67 -19.59 2.02
C SER A 39 0.50 -19.23 2.94
N THR A 40 0.56 -18.10 3.65
CA THR A 40 -0.46 -17.67 4.62
C THR A 40 -0.76 -16.18 4.48
N THR A 41 -2.05 -15.81 4.46
CA THR A 41 -2.51 -14.41 4.35
C THR A 41 -2.31 -13.59 5.62
N ARG A 42 -2.04 -14.23 6.77
CA ARG A 42 -1.87 -13.60 8.08
C ARG A 42 -0.83 -12.47 8.11
N HIS A 43 0.25 -12.61 7.35
CA HIS A 43 1.26 -11.54 7.24
C HIS A 43 0.83 -10.40 6.32
N THR A 44 -0.07 -10.67 5.37
CA THR A 44 -0.58 -9.70 4.41
C THR A 44 -1.76 -8.88 4.97
N GLU A 45 -2.48 -9.41 5.98
CA GLU A 45 -3.59 -8.70 6.64
C GLU A 45 -3.18 -7.38 7.28
N LYS A 46 -1.95 -7.30 7.81
CA LYS A 46 -1.39 -6.08 8.38
C LYS A 46 -1.37 -4.89 7.41
N TYR A 47 -1.33 -5.16 6.11
CA TYR A 47 -1.26 -4.10 5.10
C TYR A 47 -2.62 -3.58 4.66
N VAL A 48 -3.73 -4.25 5.00
CA VAL A 48 -5.08 -3.79 4.64
C VAL A 48 -5.35 -2.42 5.27
N HIS A 49 -5.00 -2.25 6.54
CA HIS A 49 -5.14 -0.99 7.26
C HIS A 49 -4.38 0.17 6.59
N ILE A 50 -3.23 -0.10 5.98
CA ILE A 50 -2.42 0.90 5.27
C ILE A 50 -3.15 1.39 4.01
N ILE A 51 -3.82 0.47 3.31
CA ILE A 51 -4.60 0.80 2.11
C ILE A 51 -5.85 1.61 2.47
N ASP A 52 -6.52 1.27 3.56
CA ASP A 52 -7.69 2.02 4.00
C ASP A 52 -7.30 3.45 4.40
N GLU A 53 -6.17 3.63 5.08
CA GLU A 53 -5.63 4.96 5.38
C GLU A 53 -5.28 5.75 4.11
N LEU A 54 -4.67 5.09 3.11
CA LEU A 54 -4.37 5.71 1.81
C LEU A 54 -5.64 6.13 1.05
N LYS A 55 -6.68 5.30 1.08
CA LYS A 55 -7.98 5.62 0.47
C LYS A 55 -8.63 6.82 1.15
N GLN A 56 -8.62 6.86 2.49
CA GLN A 56 -9.17 8.01 3.21
C GLN A 56 -8.41 9.30 2.88
N LYS A 57 -7.08 9.26 2.89
CA LYS A 57 -6.26 10.41 2.46
C LYS A 57 -6.56 10.85 1.03
N ALA A 58 -6.84 9.91 0.12
CA ALA A 58 -7.21 10.25 -1.25
C ALA A 58 -8.58 10.94 -1.33
N VAL A 59 -9.55 10.52 -0.51
CA VAL A 59 -10.85 11.18 -0.39
C VAL A 59 -10.72 12.56 0.24
N ASP A 60 -9.96 12.69 1.32
CA ASP A 60 -9.70 13.97 2.00
C ASP A 60 -8.95 14.98 1.12
N SER A 61 -8.18 14.49 0.15
CA SER A 61 -7.46 15.33 -0.81
C SER A 61 -8.34 15.84 -1.95
N LEU A 62 -9.60 15.39 -2.06
CA LEU A 62 -10.50 15.89 -3.09
C LEU A 62 -10.92 17.32 -2.77
N PRO A 63 -10.80 18.27 -3.71
CA PRO A 63 -11.30 19.61 -3.51
C PRO A 63 -12.83 19.58 -3.38
N ASP A 64 -13.37 20.44 -2.49
CA ASP A 64 -14.81 20.63 -2.35
C ASP A 64 -15.42 20.97 -3.70
N ILE A 65 -16.33 20.12 -4.16
CA ILE A 65 -17.04 20.36 -5.41
C ILE A 65 -18.11 21.40 -5.11
N ILE A 66 -17.83 22.67 -5.42
CA ILE A 66 -18.82 23.74 -5.35
C ILE A 66 -19.84 23.48 -6.46
N VAL A 67 -20.85 22.65 -6.18
CA VAL A 67 -21.99 22.46 -7.07
C VAL A 67 -22.83 23.73 -7.01
N ASN A 68 -22.54 24.65 -7.93
CA ASN A 68 -23.30 25.86 -8.14
C ASN A 68 -24.61 25.48 -8.84
N TYR A 69 -25.62 25.07 -8.07
CA TYR A 69 -26.97 24.85 -8.58
C TYR A 69 -27.57 26.24 -8.88
N LYS A 70 -27.78 26.52 -10.16
CA LYS A 70 -28.45 27.72 -10.66
C LYS A 70 -29.95 27.48 -10.77
#